data_AF-A0A8I2YT46-F1
#
_entry.id   AF-A0A8I2YT46-F1
#
_cell.length_a   1.000
_cell.length_b   1.000
_cell.length_c   1.000
_cell.angle_alpha   90.00
_cell.angle_beta   90.00
_cell.angle_gamma   90.00
#
_symmetry.space_group_name_H-M   'P 1'
#
loop_
_entity.id
_entity.type
_entity.pdbx_description
1 polymer ?
#
loop_
_entity_poly.entity_id
_entity_poly.type
_entity_poly.pdbx_seq_one_letter_code
_entity_poly.pdbx_strand_id
1 'polypeptide(L)'
;MVKNVKEATLIWGKQNLPPKHVRKFIKDHGDMSNRNNKCVHLGALRHVPHAVMKPLENTPYPWEQVCKVPILYHITGTITFVNEMPCIIEPVYHVQWSTMWLAIHFKHMHFPPFDDEEPPLSYEAIQFELDPDEDSAIVDWFYHPKQPVNTPAVNGSSYRYRSLTLPIMANLCRLGCTLLSDCPDCNASYLFDKKSFFAAKALNMAIPGGPKFEPPYHDMDVFDEDWNKFNDMGKVIIWNQICTKYKVAFPHLYNLLP
;
A
#
# COMPACT_ATOMS: atom_id res chain seq x y z
N MET A 1 -18.59 -36.33 27.58
CA MET A 1 -17.65 -35.47 26.84
C MET A 1 -17.22 -34.33 27.74
N VAL A 2 -16.10 -34.48 28.46
CA VAL A 2 -15.52 -33.42 29.30
C VAL A 2 -14.57 -32.62 28.42
N LYS A 3 -14.88 -31.35 28.15
CA LYS A 3 -13.98 -30.44 27.42
C LYS A 3 -12.84 -30.06 28.37
N ASN A 4 -11.63 -30.51 28.08
CA ASN A 4 -10.40 -30.03 28.72
C ASN A 4 -10.22 -28.54 28.40
N VAL A 5 -10.57 -27.68 29.34
CA VAL A 5 -10.19 -26.26 29.32
C VAL A 5 -8.72 -26.23 29.74
N LYS A 6 -7.81 -26.01 28.78
CA LYS A 6 -6.41 -25.74 29.11
C LYS A 6 -6.34 -24.36 29.75
N GLU A 7 -5.99 -24.31 31.03
CA GLU A 7 -5.71 -23.07 31.75
C GLU A 7 -4.52 -22.35 31.07
N ALA A 8 -4.71 -21.11 30.65
CA ALA A 8 -3.66 -20.30 30.09
C ALA A 8 -2.84 -19.68 31.22
N THR A 9 -1.60 -20.14 31.41
CA THR A 9 -0.66 -19.54 32.36
C THR A 9 -0.28 -18.13 31.88
N LEU A 10 -0.40 -17.14 32.77
CA LEU A 10 -0.13 -15.73 32.46
C LEU A 10 1.39 -15.51 32.40
N ILE A 11 1.94 -15.42 31.19
CA ILE A 11 3.35 -15.10 30.97
C ILE A 11 3.51 -13.58 31.05
N TRP A 12 4.37 -13.09 31.94
CA TRP A 12 4.66 -11.67 32.07
C TRP A 12 5.31 -11.11 30.79
N GLY A 13 4.89 -9.92 30.37
CA GLY A 13 5.44 -9.24 29.21
C GLY A 13 6.91 -8.86 29.40
N LYS A 14 7.74 -9.09 28.38
CA LYS A 14 9.15 -8.64 28.38
C LYS A 14 9.21 -7.13 28.25
N GLN A 15 10.04 -6.48 29.06
CA GLN A 15 10.28 -5.04 29.00
C GLN A 15 11.28 -4.68 27.90
N ASN A 16 11.18 -3.45 27.40
CA ASN A 16 12.12 -2.92 26.42
C ASN A 16 13.49 -2.69 27.06
N LEU A 17 14.54 -3.21 26.43
CA LEU A 17 15.92 -3.03 26.85
C LEU A 17 16.53 -1.77 26.23
N PRO A 18 17.55 -1.16 26.87
CA PRO A 18 18.18 0.04 26.35
C PRO A 18 18.90 -0.25 25.01
N PRO A 19 18.88 0.68 24.04
CA PRO A 19 19.43 0.47 22.70
C PRO A 19 20.95 0.21 22.70
N LYS A 20 21.67 0.69 23.73
CA LYS A 20 23.10 0.42 23.91
C LYS A 20 23.43 -1.06 24.02
N HIS A 21 22.50 -1.86 24.55
CA HIS A 21 22.69 -3.29 24.77
C HIS A 21 22.79 -4.05 23.44
N VAL A 22 21.90 -3.77 22.49
CA VAL A 22 21.93 -4.36 21.14
C VAL A 22 23.18 -3.95 20.37
N ARG A 23 23.53 -2.66 20.42
CA ARG A 23 24.72 -2.12 19.75
C ARG A 23 26.01 -2.79 20.23
N LYS A 24 26.08 -3.14 21.52
CA LYS A 24 27.22 -3.88 22.08
C LYS A 24 27.33 -5.27 21.47
N PHE A 25 26.24 -6.04 21.41
CA PHE A 25 26.28 -7.37 20.81
C PHE A 25 26.71 -7.36 19.35
N ILE A 26 26.16 -6.44 18.55
CA ILE A 26 26.53 -6.33 17.13
C ILE A 26 28.02 -5.99 16.98
N LYS A 27 28.54 -5.08 17.81
CA LYS A 27 29.97 -4.72 17.82
C LYS A 27 30.88 -5.87 18.25
N ASP A 28 30.48 -6.63 19.27
CA ASP A 28 31.26 -7.75 19.80
C ASP A 28 31.25 -8.97 18.84
N HIS A 29 30.20 -9.12 18.02
CA HIS A 29 30.08 -10.21 17.04
C HIS A 29 30.84 -9.95 15.73
N GLY A 30 30.85 -8.70 15.24
CA GLY A 30 31.65 -8.23 14.10
C GLY A 30 31.79 -9.26 12.97
N ASP A 31 33.02 -9.69 12.70
CA ASP A 31 33.36 -10.54 11.54
C ASP A 31 33.13 -12.05 11.74
N MET A 32 32.39 -12.46 12.78
CA MET A 32 32.03 -13.88 12.99
C MET A 32 33.21 -14.87 13.00
N SER A 33 34.42 -14.37 13.28
CA SER A 33 35.67 -15.14 13.33
C SER A 33 35.66 -16.16 14.49
N ASN A 34 34.86 -15.91 15.52
CA ASN A 34 34.65 -16.82 16.64
C ASN A 34 33.71 -17.99 16.28
N ARG A 35 34.16 -19.22 16.57
CA ARG A 35 33.51 -20.48 16.13
C ARG A 35 32.12 -20.75 16.72
N ASN A 36 31.74 -20.11 17.83
CA ASN A 36 30.69 -20.63 18.72
C ASN A 36 29.23 -20.39 18.26
N ASN A 37 28.95 -19.57 17.25
CA ASN A 37 27.57 -19.14 16.92
C ASN A 37 27.11 -19.40 15.47
N LYS A 38 27.89 -20.16 14.68
CA LYS A 38 27.65 -20.34 13.24
C LYS A 38 26.33 -21.06 12.92
N CYS A 39 25.95 -22.07 13.70
CA CYS A 39 24.70 -22.81 13.48
C CYS A 39 23.45 -21.92 13.61
N VAL A 40 23.45 -21.00 14.58
CA VAL A 40 22.34 -20.06 14.80
C VAL A 40 22.21 -19.08 13.63
N HIS A 41 23.33 -18.67 13.03
CA HIS A 41 23.35 -17.76 11.87
C HIS A 41 22.77 -18.42 10.62
N LEU A 42 23.13 -19.68 10.37
CA LEU A 42 22.54 -20.46 9.30
C LEU A 42 21.04 -20.69 9.52
N GLY A 43 20.61 -20.95 10.76
CA GLY A 43 19.19 -21.05 11.09
C GLY A 43 18.41 -19.73 10.88
N ALA A 44 19.04 -18.59 11.19
CA ALA A 44 18.44 -17.28 11.03
C ALA A 44 18.28 -16.86 9.56
N LEU A 45 19.10 -17.38 8.64
CA LEU A 45 19.04 -17.06 7.21
C LEU A 45 17.64 -17.31 6.61
N ARG A 46 16.92 -18.33 7.12
CA ARG A 46 15.53 -18.63 6.73
C ARG A 46 14.58 -17.43 6.92
N HIS A 47 14.84 -16.58 7.92
CA HIS A 47 13.97 -15.47 8.29
C HIS A 47 14.45 -14.11 7.76
N VAL A 48 15.55 -14.09 6.99
CA VAL A 48 16.09 -12.85 6.41
C VAL A 48 15.09 -12.13 5.50
N PRO A 49 14.30 -12.80 4.63
CA PRO A 49 13.30 -12.10 3.83
C PRO A 49 12.30 -11.30 4.67
N HIS A 50 11.88 -11.84 5.82
CA HIS A 50 11.00 -11.13 6.75
C HIS A 50 11.73 -9.99 7.47
N ALA A 51 13.00 -10.17 7.82
CA ALA A 51 13.84 -9.13 8.41
C ALA A 51 14.16 -7.99 7.45
N VAL A 52 14.12 -8.21 6.13
CA VAL A 52 14.28 -7.17 5.10
C VAL A 52 12.95 -6.47 4.81
N MET A 53 11.85 -7.23 4.72
CA MET A 53 10.52 -6.66 4.45
C MET A 53 10.08 -5.67 5.54
N LYS A 54 10.35 -5.96 6.82
CA LYS A 54 9.85 -5.13 7.94
C LYS A 54 10.48 -3.72 8.02
N PRO A 55 11.79 -3.54 7.81
CA PRO A 55 12.40 -2.22 7.64
C PRO A 55 11.88 -1.49 6.39
N LEU A 56 11.67 -2.20 5.27
CA LEU A 56 11.14 -1.59 4.04
C LEU A 56 9.70 -1.07 4.21
N GLU A 57 8.88 -1.77 5.01
CA GLU A 57 7.54 -1.34 5.39
C GLU A 57 7.56 -0.09 6.28
N ASN A 58 8.61 0.10 7.08
CA ASN A 58 8.77 1.21 8.02
C ASN A 58 9.84 2.21 7.56
N THR A 59 9.97 2.43 6.25
CA THR A 59 10.84 3.47 5.71
C THR A 59 10.36 4.85 6.18
N PRO A 60 11.27 5.76 6.56
CA PRO A 60 10.87 7.12 6.90
C PRO A 60 10.26 7.78 5.67
N TYR A 61 9.15 8.48 5.87
CA TYR A 61 8.53 9.27 4.82
C TYR A 61 9.37 10.52 4.53
N PRO A 62 9.22 11.16 3.35
CA PRO A 62 10.10 12.28 2.98
C PRO A 62 9.97 13.53 3.89
N TRP A 63 8.85 13.66 4.62
CA TRP A 63 8.65 14.69 5.63
C TRP A 63 9.19 14.33 7.03
N GLU A 64 9.72 13.11 7.21
CA GLU A 64 10.32 12.63 8.46
C GLU A 64 11.84 12.58 8.34
N GLN A 65 12.56 13.24 9.25
CA GLN A 65 14.02 13.17 9.29
C GLN A 65 14.53 11.87 9.93
N VAL A 66 13.86 11.40 10.99
CA VAL A 66 14.27 10.21 11.74
C VAL A 66 13.04 9.44 12.20
N CYS A 67 12.94 8.18 11.77
CA CYS A 67 11.93 7.25 12.26
C CYS A 67 12.53 6.33 13.35
N LYS A 68 11.93 6.33 14.55
CA LYS A 68 12.33 5.47 15.68
C LYS A 68 11.36 4.32 15.83
N VAL A 69 11.85 3.12 15.56
CA VAL A 69 11.02 1.91 15.46
C VAL A 69 11.45 0.89 16.54
N PRO A 70 10.51 0.20 17.22
CA PRO A 70 10.83 -0.88 18.13
C PRO A 70 11.39 -2.09 17.36
N ILE A 71 12.41 -2.72 17.94
CA ILE A 71 13.13 -3.84 17.32
C ILE A 71 13.05 -5.05 18.24
N LEU A 72 12.80 -6.22 17.65
CA LEU A 72 12.96 -7.52 18.25
C LEU A 72 14.24 -8.15 17.72
N TYR A 73 15.19 -8.50 18.59
CA TYR A 73 16.48 -9.05 18.19
C TYR A 73 16.77 -10.37 18.88
N HIS A 74 17.55 -11.22 18.22
CA HIS A 74 18.06 -12.44 18.85
C HIS A 74 19.11 -12.11 19.91
N ILE A 75 19.18 -12.88 21.01
CA ILE A 75 20.08 -12.60 22.15
C ILE A 75 21.55 -12.52 21.71
N THR A 76 21.93 -13.30 20.70
CA THR A 76 23.29 -13.29 20.12
C THR A 76 23.48 -12.28 18.99
N GLY A 77 22.56 -11.34 18.77
CA GLY A 77 22.69 -10.32 17.72
C GLY A 77 22.63 -10.83 16.27
N THR A 78 22.29 -12.10 16.03
CA THR A 78 22.30 -12.73 14.70
C THR A 78 21.33 -12.10 13.71
N ILE A 79 20.12 -11.78 14.18
CA ILE A 79 19.05 -11.23 13.35
C ILE A 79 18.22 -10.25 14.18
N THR A 80 17.80 -9.18 13.51
CA THR A 80 16.98 -8.11 14.08
C THR A 80 15.75 -7.91 13.21
N PHE A 81 14.57 -7.91 13.82
CA PHE A 81 13.30 -7.60 13.18
C PHE A 81 12.78 -6.28 13.70
N VAL A 82 12.24 -5.48 12.81
CA VAL A 82 11.37 -4.36 13.19
C VAL A 82 10.03 -4.94 13.67
N ASN A 83 9.59 -4.54 14.86
CA ASN A 83 8.36 -5.01 15.50
C ASN A 83 7.28 -3.91 15.56
N GLU A 84 7.05 -3.25 14.43
CA GLU A 84 5.98 -2.27 14.26
C GLU A 84 5.30 -2.49 12.90
N MET A 85 4.00 -2.25 12.87
CA MET A 85 3.21 -2.14 11.63
C MET A 85 2.81 -0.66 11.51
N PRO A 86 3.18 0.03 10.41
CA PRO A 86 2.84 1.44 10.24
C PRO A 86 1.33 1.57 10.16
N CYS A 87 0.75 2.26 11.16
CA CYS A 87 -0.69 2.47 11.25
C CYS A 87 -0.96 3.95 10.96
N ILE A 88 -1.59 4.24 9.82
CA ILE A 88 -1.60 5.60 9.28
C ILE A 88 -3.02 6.14 9.10
N ILE A 89 -3.27 7.34 9.63
CA ILE A 89 -4.15 8.41 9.14
C ILE A 89 -4.62 8.46 7.68
N GLU A 90 -5.49 7.59 7.11
CA GLU A 90 -5.76 7.62 5.64
C GLU A 90 -5.96 9.02 5.02
N PRO A 91 -6.93 9.86 5.47
CA PRO A 91 -7.08 11.21 4.91
C PRO A 91 -5.87 12.11 5.19
N VAL A 92 -5.19 11.96 6.33
CA VAL A 92 -3.99 12.77 6.62
C VAL A 92 -2.83 12.37 5.73
N TYR A 93 -2.63 11.08 5.51
CA TYR A 93 -1.56 10.52 4.67
C TYR A 93 -1.73 10.89 3.21
N HIS A 94 -2.96 10.82 2.71
CA HIS A 94 -3.28 11.32 1.38
C HIS A 94 -2.86 12.78 1.22
N VAL A 95 -3.14 13.60 2.22
CA VAL A 95 -2.82 15.03 2.20
C VAL A 95 -1.32 15.29 2.40
N GLN A 96 -0.62 14.53 3.24
CA GLN A 96 0.83 14.60 3.37
C GLN A 96 1.50 14.35 2.02
N TRP A 97 1.05 13.34 1.26
CA TRP A 97 1.52 13.10 -0.10
C TRP A 97 1.10 14.19 -1.09
N SER A 98 -0.08 14.77 -0.94
CA SER A 98 -0.54 15.92 -1.74
C SER A 98 0.38 17.13 -1.54
N THR A 99 0.72 17.47 -0.30
CA THR A 99 1.67 18.56 0.01
C THR A 99 3.07 18.23 -0.49
N MET A 100 3.47 16.95 -0.43
CA MET A 100 4.75 16.50 -0.97
C MET A 100 4.80 16.68 -2.49
N TRP A 101 3.72 16.35 -3.21
CA TRP A 101 3.64 16.55 -4.66
C TRP A 101 3.89 18.00 -5.07
N LEU A 102 3.42 18.96 -4.27
CA LEU A 102 3.69 20.39 -4.48
C LEU A 102 5.12 20.80 -4.09
N ALA A 103 5.68 20.18 -3.04
CA ALA A 103 6.97 20.53 -2.47
C ALA A 103 8.17 19.86 -3.18
N ILE A 104 7.95 18.80 -3.96
CA ILE A 104 9.04 18.07 -4.60
C ILE A 104 9.73 18.95 -5.65
N HIS A 105 11.00 19.27 -5.39
CA HIS A 105 11.95 19.77 -6.38
C HIS A 105 12.95 18.66 -6.71
N PHE A 106 12.87 18.08 -7.91
CA PHE A 106 13.66 16.91 -8.26
C PHE A 106 15.14 17.27 -8.50
N LYS A 107 16.03 16.71 -7.67
CA LYS A 107 17.42 16.46 -8.02
C LYS A 107 17.61 14.96 -8.15
N HIS A 108 18.07 14.50 -9.31
CA HIS A 108 18.36 13.08 -9.50
C HIS A 108 19.60 12.70 -8.67
N MET A 109 19.49 11.62 -7.91
CA MET A 109 20.63 10.99 -7.25
C MET A 109 21.35 10.08 -8.23
N HIS A 110 22.67 9.98 -8.09
CA HIS A 110 23.45 8.96 -8.77
C HIS A 110 23.36 7.65 -7.99
N PHE A 111 23.29 6.53 -8.72
CA PHE A 111 23.27 5.19 -8.14
C PHE A 111 24.52 4.42 -8.60
N PRO A 112 25.28 3.78 -7.70
CA PRO A 112 25.10 3.73 -6.24
C PRO A 112 25.35 5.08 -5.53
N PRO A 113 24.62 5.40 -4.45
CA PRO A 113 24.68 6.71 -3.80
C PRO A 113 25.92 6.94 -2.94
N PHE A 114 26.64 5.88 -2.58
CA PHE A 114 27.85 5.92 -1.78
C PHE A 114 28.94 5.13 -2.49
N ASP A 115 30.14 5.70 -2.55
CA ASP A 115 31.37 4.93 -2.74
C ASP A 115 31.72 4.24 -1.41
N ASP A 116 32.41 3.11 -1.44
CA ASP A 116 32.65 2.27 -0.26
C ASP A 116 33.43 2.99 0.86
N GLU A 117 34.10 4.11 0.52
CA GLU A 117 34.96 4.90 1.41
C GLU A 117 34.30 6.19 1.96
N GLU A 118 33.13 6.59 1.48
CA GLU A 118 32.48 7.84 1.92
C GLU A 118 31.47 7.61 3.08
N PRO A 119 31.46 8.50 4.10
CA PRO A 119 30.47 8.43 5.17
C PRO A 119 29.06 8.78 4.65
N PRO A 120 28.00 8.24 5.27
CA PRO A 120 26.64 8.49 4.82
C PRO A 120 26.25 9.96 4.97
N LEU A 121 25.64 10.51 3.90
CA LEU A 121 25.09 11.86 3.85
C LEU A 121 23.81 11.95 4.69
N SER A 122 23.67 13.03 5.46
CA SER A 122 22.41 13.36 6.15
C SER A 122 21.45 14.07 5.20
N TYR A 123 20.24 13.54 5.03
CA TYR A 123 19.16 14.19 4.29
C TYR A 123 18.35 15.14 5.20
N GLU A 124 17.87 16.24 4.63
CA GLU A 124 16.90 17.13 5.27
C GLU A 124 15.48 16.70 4.91
N ALA A 125 14.55 16.83 5.85
CA ALA A 125 13.14 16.49 5.62
C ALA A 125 12.47 17.59 4.78
N ILE A 126 11.61 17.19 3.84
CA ILE A 126 10.85 18.13 3.02
C ILE A 126 9.55 18.45 3.75
N GLN A 127 9.35 19.72 4.09
CA GLN A 127 8.12 20.21 4.72
C GLN A 127 7.54 21.35 3.89
N PHE A 128 6.24 21.31 3.65
CA PHE A 128 5.50 22.37 2.98
C PHE A 128 5.14 23.45 3.99
N GLU A 129 5.23 24.72 3.59
CA GLU A 129 4.85 25.86 4.43
C GLU A 129 3.32 25.93 4.52
N LEU A 130 2.78 25.64 5.72
CA LEU A 130 1.35 25.76 6.01
C LEU A 130 1.02 27.17 6.49
N ASP A 131 -0.17 27.66 6.15
CA ASP A 131 -0.66 28.96 6.60
C ASP A 131 -1.17 28.86 8.05
N PRO A 132 -0.61 29.62 9.02
CA PRO A 132 -1.02 29.52 10.41
C PRO A 132 -2.49 29.92 10.66
N ASP A 133 -3.07 30.78 9.82
CA ASP A 133 -4.44 31.28 10.02
C ASP A 133 -5.47 30.28 9.47
N GLU A 134 -5.29 29.85 8.22
CA GLU A 134 -6.19 28.91 7.54
C GLU A 134 -6.01 27.46 8.03
N ASP A 135 -4.76 27.02 8.27
CA ASP A 135 -4.42 25.65 8.65
C ASP A 135 -4.24 25.42 10.16
N SER A 136 -4.69 26.37 10.98
CA SER A 136 -4.58 26.34 12.46
C SER A 136 -4.99 25.01 13.12
N ALA A 137 -5.94 24.27 12.54
CA ALA A 137 -6.39 22.98 13.06
C ALA A 137 -5.37 21.82 12.90
N ILE A 138 -4.42 21.93 11.97
CA ILE A 138 -3.48 20.86 11.59
C ILE A 138 -2.00 21.23 11.76
N VAL A 139 -1.65 22.52 11.69
CA VAL A 139 -0.25 23.02 11.67
C VAL A 139 0.63 22.38 12.73
N ASP A 140 0.14 22.26 13.96
CA ASP A 140 0.93 21.76 15.10
C ASP A 140 1.37 20.29 14.98
N TRP A 141 0.56 19.44 14.32
CA TRP A 141 0.74 17.99 14.40
C TRP A 141 0.89 17.30 13.03
N PHE A 142 0.68 18.03 11.93
CA PHE A 142 0.57 17.48 10.58
C PHE A 142 1.80 16.65 10.14
N TYR A 143 3.02 17.11 10.43
CA TYR A 143 4.26 16.41 10.08
C TYR A 143 4.87 15.59 11.22
N HIS A 144 4.15 15.39 12.33
CA HIS A 144 4.65 14.55 13.42
C HIS A 144 4.60 13.06 13.03
N PRO A 145 5.64 12.26 13.36
CA PRO A 145 5.73 10.84 13.01
C PRO A 145 4.64 9.99 13.69
N LYS A 146 4.13 10.46 14.83
CA LYS A 146 2.98 9.89 15.52
C LYS A 146 1.97 11.00 15.78
N GLN A 147 1.01 11.12 14.86
CA GLN A 147 -0.16 12.01 14.93
C GLN A 147 -0.88 11.87 16.29
N PRO A 148 -1.63 12.85 16.79
CA PRO A 148 -1.82 13.04 18.23
C PRO A 148 -2.50 11.85 18.93
N VAL A 149 -1.69 10.98 19.57
CA VAL A 149 -2.09 9.77 20.32
C VAL A 149 -3.03 10.12 21.49
N ASN A 150 -2.88 11.31 22.05
CA ASN A 150 -3.51 11.73 23.31
C ASN A 150 -4.76 12.59 23.11
N THR A 151 -5.27 12.66 21.88
CA THR A 151 -6.51 13.38 21.57
C THR A 151 -7.68 12.40 21.47
N PRO A 152 -8.93 12.86 21.70
CA PRO A 152 -10.12 12.03 21.45
C PRO A 152 -10.23 11.58 19.98
N ALA A 153 -9.41 12.14 19.09
CA ALA A 153 -9.37 11.78 17.70
C ALA A 153 -8.83 10.37 17.44
N VAL A 154 -8.09 9.76 18.38
CA VAL A 154 -7.54 8.41 18.25
C VAL A 154 -7.78 7.63 19.54
N ASN A 155 -8.02 6.32 19.43
CA ASN A 155 -8.24 5.45 20.59
C ASN A 155 -7.02 5.24 21.52
N GLY A 156 -5.85 5.78 21.17
CA GLY A 156 -4.59 5.65 21.91
C GLY A 156 -3.46 5.07 21.05
N SER A 157 -2.45 4.47 21.70
CA SER A 157 -1.24 3.95 21.04
C SER A 157 -1.48 2.82 20.04
N SER A 158 -2.69 2.24 20.01
CA SER A 158 -3.08 1.21 19.06
C SER A 158 -3.47 1.76 17.67
N TYR A 159 -3.80 3.05 17.53
CA TYR A 159 -4.11 3.72 16.24
C TYR A 159 -5.17 3.09 15.33
N ARG A 160 -6.06 2.25 15.87
CA ARG A 160 -7.04 1.49 15.08
C ARG A 160 -8.29 2.28 14.72
N TYR A 161 -8.79 3.06 15.67
CA TYR A 161 -10.01 3.84 15.48
C TYR A 161 -9.68 5.32 15.53
N ARG A 162 -10.25 6.08 14.58
CA ARG A 162 -10.06 7.51 14.48
C ARG A 162 -11.39 8.23 14.30
N SER A 163 -11.49 9.42 14.87
CA SER A 163 -12.61 10.33 14.73
C SER A 163 -12.06 11.73 14.52
N LEU A 164 -12.16 12.26 13.31
CA LEU A 164 -11.66 13.60 12.98
C LEU A 164 -12.81 14.61 13.07
N THR A 165 -12.55 15.78 13.63
CA THR A 165 -13.52 16.88 13.67
C THR A 165 -13.66 17.52 12.30
N LEU A 166 -14.82 18.14 12.03
CA LEU A 166 -15.12 18.77 10.74
C LEU A 166 -14.08 19.81 10.29
N PRO A 167 -13.55 20.71 11.14
CA PRO A 167 -12.52 21.68 10.70
C PRO A 167 -11.24 21.01 10.20
N ILE A 168 -10.80 19.95 10.89
CA ILE A 168 -9.65 19.15 10.45
C ILE A 168 -9.94 18.53 9.08
N MET A 169 -11.12 17.94 8.89
CA MET A 169 -11.48 17.33 7.62
C MET A 169 -11.58 18.33 6.48
N ALA A 170 -12.08 19.55 6.74
CA ALA A 170 -12.16 20.62 5.74
C ALA A 170 -10.76 21.04 5.25
N ASN A 171 -9.81 21.25 6.18
CA ASN A 171 -8.44 21.61 5.84
C ASN A 171 -7.73 20.47 5.06
N LEU A 172 -7.92 19.22 5.50
CA LEU A 172 -7.40 18.05 4.80
C LEU A 172 -7.98 17.94 3.39
N CYS A 173 -9.29 18.13 3.20
CA CYS A 173 -9.91 18.10 1.88
C CYS A 173 -9.32 19.17 0.96
N ARG A 174 -9.17 20.41 1.45
CA ARG A 174 -8.60 21.54 0.69
C ARG A 174 -7.18 21.27 0.21
N LEU A 175 -6.30 20.81 1.10
CA LEU A 175 -4.92 20.47 0.75
C LEU A 175 -4.82 19.18 -0.09
N GLY A 176 -5.77 18.26 0.07
CA GLY A 176 -5.83 16.99 -0.63
C GLY A 176 -6.34 17.06 -2.06
N CYS A 177 -6.96 18.17 -2.46
CA CYS A 177 -7.55 18.33 -3.79
C CYS A 177 -6.55 18.09 -4.94
N THR A 178 -5.24 18.27 -4.74
CA THR A 178 -4.27 18.09 -5.83
C THR A 178 -4.16 16.64 -6.34
N LEU A 179 -4.44 15.66 -5.47
CA LEU A 179 -4.38 14.23 -5.80
C LEU A 179 -5.77 13.58 -5.89
N LEU A 180 -6.83 14.28 -5.49
CA LEU A 180 -8.21 13.78 -5.59
C LEU A 180 -8.74 13.94 -7.01
N SER A 181 -9.69 13.08 -7.38
CA SER A 181 -10.42 13.22 -8.63
C SER A 181 -11.48 14.31 -8.53
N ASP A 182 -11.57 15.16 -9.55
CA ASP A 182 -12.55 16.25 -9.64
C ASP A 182 -13.98 15.77 -9.98
N CYS A 183 -14.18 14.51 -10.36
CA CYS A 183 -15.48 13.98 -10.78
C CYS A 183 -16.17 13.19 -9.66
N PRO A 184 -17.18 13.75 -8.97
CA PRO A 184 -17.93 13.04 -7.93
C PRO A 184 -18.98 12.08 -8.50
N ASP A 185 -19.34 12.19 -9.78
CA ASP A 185 -20.42 11.41 -10.37
C ASP A 185 -19.99 9.97 -10.63
N CYS A 186 -20.73 9.01 -10.05
CA CYS A 186 -20.53 7.59 -10.31
C CYS A 186 -20.73 7.23 -11.78
N ASN A 187 -21.58 7.97 -12.51
CA ASN A 187 -21.84 7.72 -13.93
C ASN A 187 -20.64 8.02 -14.83
N ALA A 188 -19.67 8.83 -14.36
CA ALA A 188 -18.44 9.09 -15.10
C ALA A 188 -17.64 7.79 -15.37
N SER A 189 -17.82 6.78 -14.51
CA SER A 189 -17.20 5.45 -14.64
C SER A 189 -17.99 4.45 -15.47
N TYR A 190 -18.96 4.89 -16.29
CA TYR A 190 -19.73 3.99 -17.15
C TYR A 190 -18.82 3.15 -18.07
N LEU A 191 -18.99 1.82 -18.04
CA LEU A 191 -18.12 0.81 -18.67
C LEU A 191 -16.68 0.72 -18.13
N PHE A 192 -16.30 1.59 -17.20
CA PHE A 192 -15.01 1.59 -16.50
C PHE A 192 -15.15 1.15 -15.03
N ASP A 193 -16.17 0.37 -14.74
CA ASP A 193 -16.35 -0.27 -13.44
C ASP A 193 -15.80 -1.71 -13.45
N LYS A 194 -15.60 -2.27 -12.25
CA LYS A 194 -15.08 -3.64 -12.10
C LYS A 194 -15.98 -4.68 -12.78
N LYS A 195 -17.30 -4.48 -12.80
CA LYS A 195 -18.24 -5.44 -13.40
C LYS A 195 -18.13 -5.44 -14.92
N SER A 196 -18.03 -4.27 -15.56
CA SER A 196 -17.80 -4.19 -17.01
C SER A 196 -16.47 -4.81 -17.40
N PHE A 197 -15.41 -4.65 -16.60
CA PHE A 197 -14.13 -5.33 -16.87
C PHE A 197 -14.21 -6.85 -16.72
N PHE A 198 -14.98 -7.37 -15.77
CA PHE A 198 -15.21 -8.82 -15.66
C PHE A 198 -16.01 -9.36 -16.84
N ALA A 199 -17.05 -8.64 -17.27
CA ALA A 199 -17.82 -9.00 -18.47
C ALA A 199 -16.94 -8.97 -19.73
N ALA A 200 -16.14 -7.91 -19.91
CA ALA A 200 -15.21 -7.78 -21.02
C ALA A 200 -14.18 -8.93 -21.04
N LYS A 201 -13.64 -9.30 -19.87
CA LYS A 201 -12.73 -10.45 -19.72
C LYS A 201 -13.40 -11.77 -20.09
N ALA A 202 -14.60 -12.04 -19.57
CA ALA A 202 -15.33 -13.28 -19.83
C ALA A 202 -15.70 -13.44 -21.31
N LEU A 203 -16.12 -12.34 -21.95
CA LEU A 203 -16.48 -12.31 -23.37
C LEU A 203 -15.28 -12.23 -24.32
N ASN A 204 -14.04 -12.19 -23.80
CA ASN A 204 -12.84 -11.94 -24.60
C ASN A 204 -12.96 -10.68 -25.49
N MET A 205 -13.51 -9.59 -24.93
CA MET A 205 -13.68 -8.30 -25.61
C MET A 205 -12.89 -7.20 -24.89
N ALA A 206 -12.47 -6.20 -25.67
CA ALA A 206 -11.77 -5.04 -25.14
C ALA A 206 -12.64 -3.78 -25.23
N ILE A 207 -12.73 -3.06 -24.12
CA ILE A 207 -13.31 -1.71 -24.07
C ILE A 207 -12.21 -0.73 -24.54
N PRO A 208 -12.52 0.27 -25.39
CA PRO A 208 -11.54 1.28 -25.79
C PRO A 208 -10.95 2.00 -24.55
N GLY A 209 -9.62 1.99 -24.41
CA GLY A 209 -8.93 2.54 -23.23
C GLY A 209 -8.94 1.64 -21.99
N GLY A 210 -9.59 0.48 -22.05
CA GLY A 210 -9.60 -0.53 -21.00
C GLY A 210 -8.49 -1.58 -21.17
N PRO A 211 -8.30 -2.44 -20.15
CA PRO A 211 -7.36 -3.54 -20.21
C PRO A 211 -7.80 -4.62 -21.20
N LYS A 212 -6.84 -5.38 -21.71
CA LYS A 212 -7.06 -6.61 -22.50
C LYS A 212 -6.61 -7.81 -21.69
N PHE A 213 -7.32 -8.92 -21.84
CA PHE A 213 -7.05 -10.16 -21.13
C PHE A 213 -6.86 -11.31 -22.11
N GLU A 214 -6.27 -12.39 -21.61
CA GLU A 214 -6.23 -13.65 -22.32
C GLU A 214 -7.64 -14.26 -22.40
N PRO A 215 -8.03 -14.88 -23.53
CA PRO A 215 -9.34 -15.53 -23.67
C PRO A 215 -9.53 -16.62 -22.61
N PRO A 216 -10.67 -16.70 -21.92
CA PRO A 216 -10.92 -17.75 -20.93
C PRO A 216 -11.13 -19.13 -21.57
N TYR A 217 -11.59 -19.18 -22.82
CA TYR A 217 -11.78 -20.40 -23.61
C TYR A 217 -10.89 -20.33 -24.85
N HIS A 218 -9.96 -21.27 -24.98
CA HIS A 218 -9.02 -21.32 -26.11
C HIS A 218 -9.57 -22.07 -27.33
N ASP A 219 -10.57 -22.93 -27.14
CA ASP A 219 -10.93 -23.98 -28.12
C ASP A 219 -12.41 -23.95 -28.55
N MET A 220 -13.09 -22.81 -28.45
CA MET A 220 -14.41 -22.67 -29.09
C MET A 220 -14.18 -22.51 -30.59
N ASP A 221 -14.55 -23.52 -31.39
CA ASP A 221 -14.49 -23.50 -32.85
C ASP A 221 -15.36 -22.35 -33.41
N VAL A 222 -14.74 -21.17 -33.54
CA VAL A 222 -15.37 -19.93 -34.05
C VAL A 222 -16.00 -20.13 -35.45
N PHE A 223 -15.58 -21.16 -36.18
CA PHE A 223 -15.98 -21.39 -37.57
C PHE A 223 -17.36 -22.06 -37.75
N ASP A 224 -17.90 -22.75 -36.74
CA ASP A 224 -19.17 -23.50 -36.90
C ASP A 224 -20.44 -22.68 -36.59
N GLU A 225 -20.31 -21.47 -36.01
CA GLU A 225 -21.47 -20.63 -35.65
C GLU A 225 -21.91 -19.61 -36.72
N ASP A 226 -21.08 -19.36 -37.74
CA ASP A 226 -21.33 -18.29 -38.73
C ASP A 226 -22.48 -18.61 -39.71
N TRP A 227 -22.80 -19.89 -39.95
CA TRP A 227 -23.84 -20.33 -40.89
C TRP A 227 -25.03 -21.02 -40.19
N ASN A 228 -25.71 -20.27 -39.32
CA ASN A 228 -26.94 -20.76 -38.67
C ASN A 228 -28.21 -20.27 -39.40
N LYS A 229 -29.31 -21.01 -39.32
CA LYS A 229 -30.61 -20.68 -39.95
C LYS A 229 -31.15 -19.30 -39.53
N PHE A 230 -30.69 -18.80 -38.39
CA PHE A 230 -31.00 -17.49 -37.81
C PHE A 230 -30.03 -16.37 -38.22
N ASN A 231 -28.77 -16.68 -38.54
CA ASN A 231 -27.74 -15.70 -38.92
C ASN A 231 -27.67 -15.47 -40.45
N ASP A 232 -28.66 -15.97 -41.19
CA ASP A 232 -28.77 -15.82 -42.65
C ASP A 232 -28.86 -14.33 -43.05
N MET A 233 -27.95 -13.88 -43.91
CA MET A 233 -27.85 -12.49 -44.37
C MET A 233 -29.13 -11.97 -45.02
N GLY A 234 -29.95 -12.85 -45.62
CA GLY A 234 -31.23 -12.45 -46.21
C GLY A 234 -32.31 -12.08 -45.19
N LYS A 235 -32.13 -12.42 -43.91
CA LYS A 235 -33.11 -12.22 -42.83
C LYS A 235 -32.67 -11.17 -41.80
N VAL A 236 -31.37 -10.91 -41.70
CA VAL A 236 -30.82 -9.93 -40.76
C VAL A 236 -30.84 -8.55 -41.40
N ILE A 237 -31.53 -7.61 -40.77
CA ILE A 237 -31.54 -6.22 -41.21
C ILE A 237 -30.49 -5.44 -40.40
N ILE A 238 -29.42 -5.00 -41.06
CA ILE A 238 -28.33 -4.24 -40.43
C ILE A 238 -28.59 -2.74 -40.63
N TRP A 239 -29.05 -2.08 -39.57
CA TRP A 239 -29.19 -0.60 -39.56
C TRP A 239 -27.91 0.05 -39.01
N ASN A 240 -27.49 -0.35 -37.82
CA ASN A 240 -26.29 0.15 -37.15
C ASN A 240 -25.37 -1.02 -36.76
N GLN A 241 -24.05 -0.81 -36.81
CA GLN A 241 -23.08 -1.82 -36.39
C GLN A 241 -23.05 -1.96 -34.86
N ILE A 242 -23.12 -3.20 -34.38
CA ILE A 242 -23.04 -3.50 -32.94
C ILE A 242 -21.59 -3.36 -32.47
N CYS A 243 -21.29 -2.29 -31.74
CA CYS A 243 -19.99 -2.07 -31.10
C CYS A 243 -19.78 -2.98 -29.87
N THR A 244 -18.51 -3.21 -29.52
CA THR A 244 -18.12 -3.96 -28.31
C THR A 244 -18.69 -3.35 -27.03
N LYS A 245 -18.86 -2.01 -27.00
CA LYS A 245 -19.49 -1.30 -25.87
C LYS A 245 -20.89 -1.83 -25.55
N TYR A 246 -21.70 -2.13 -26.57
CA TYR A 246 -23.04 -2.68 -26.37
C TYR A 246 -23.01 -4.11 -25.87
N LYS A 247 -22.08 -4.91 -26.41
CA LYS A 247 -21.88 -6.30 -25.97
C LYS A 247 -21.44 -6.41 -24.51
N VAL A 248 -20.68 -5.44 -24.01
CA VAL A 248 -20.29 -5.38 -22.59
C VAL A 248 -21.38 -4.75 -21.73
N ALA A 249 -22.06 -3.69 -22.22
CA ALA A 249 -23.14 -3.03 -21.47
C ALA A 249 -24.34 -3.95 -21.24
N PHE A 250 -24.71 -4.75 -22.24
CA PHE A 250 -25.84 -5.67 -22.20
C PHE A 250 -25.38 -7.09 -22.56
N PRO A 251 -24.67 -7.77 -21.65
CA PRO A 251 -23.97 -9.02 -21.95
C PRO A 251 -24.91 -10.14 -22.38
N HIS A 252 -26.08 -10.26 -21.75
CA HIS A 252 -27.04 -11.33 -22.06
C HIS A 252 -27.88 -11.08 -23.33
N LEU A 253 -27.84 -9.87 -23.91
CA LEU A 253 -28.66 -9.52 -25.07
C LEU A 253 -27.91 -9.72 -26.39
N TYR A 254 -26.66 -9.27 -26.44
CA TYR A 254 -25.87 -9.23 -27.67
C TYR A 254 -24.86 -10.39 -27.81
N ASN A 255 -24.74 -11.25 -26.80
CA ASN A 255 -23.83 -12.40 -26.84
C ASN A 255 -24.63 -13.70 -26.69
N LEU A 256 -24.21 -14.74 -27.40
CA LEU A 256 -24.85 -16.06 -27.39
C LEU A 256 -24.45 -16.87 -26.15
N LEU A 257 -23.20 -16.74 -25.72
CA LEU A 257 -22.64 -17.39 -24.53
C LEU A 257 -22.02 -16.32 -23.61
N PRO A 258 -22.85 -15.65 -22.79
CA PRO A 258 -22.40 -14.60 -21.88
C PRO A 258 -21.65 -15.11 -20.64
#